data_AF-A0AA88L586-F1
#
_entry.id   AF-A0AA88L586-F1
#
_cell.length_a   1.000
_cell.length_b   1.000
_cell.length_c   1.000
_cell.angle_alpha   90.00
_cell.angle_beta   90.00
_cell.angle_gamma   90.00
#
_symmetry.space_group_name_H-M   'P 1'
#
loop_
_entity.id
_entity.type
_entity.pdbx_description
1 polymer ?
#
loop_
_entity_poly.entity_id
_entity_poly.type
_entity_poly.pdbx_seq_one_letter_code
_entity_poly.pdbx_strand_id
1 'polypeptide(L)'
;MEPGITILQTLATLLPEAVKRRFNILVHYAIPRRERLVQHATENLVIEVLIQPLVSTVRQCVKNLLASFTKHRHIIHVGYTLSGSGDWLLQDGTFSVDDFIDLASDYDVQRIVRAYESSISMDITCSPDGYWMGETLQQNPKTKGLK
;
A
#
# COMPACT_ATOMS: atom_id res chain seq x y z
N MET A 1 -15.28 -9.08 -23.07
CA MET A 1 -14.60 -9.55 -21.84
C MET A 1 -13.60 -8.47 -21.49
N GLU A 2 -13.89 -7.67 -20.46
CA GLU A 2 -13.08 -6.50 -20.07
C GLU A 2 -11.69 -6.97 -19.63
N PRO A 3 -10.59 -6.53 -20.27
CA PRO A 3 -9.24 -7.00 -19.95
C PRO A 3 -8.80 -6.72 -18.50
N GLY A 4 -9.48 -5.78 -17.81
CA GLY A 4 -9.24 -5.51 -16.38
C GLY A 4 -9.70 -6.62 -15.43
N ILE A 5 -10.76 -7.36 -15.78
CA ILE A 5 -11.30 -8.44 -14.94
C ILE A 5 -10.35 -9.64 -14.95
N THR A 6 -9.73 -9.92 -16.10
CA THR A 6 -8.79 -11.05 -16.27
C THR A 6 -7.51 -10.84 -15.46
N ILE A 7 -7.01 -9.61 -15.35
CA ILE A 7 -5.81 -9.30 -14.56
C ILE A 7 -6.07 -9.49 -13.07
N LEU A 8 -7.23 -9.05 -12.56
CA LEU A 8 -7.61 -9.29 -11.17
C LEU A 8 -7.79 -10.77 -10.87
N GLN A 9 -8.47 -11.51 -11.73
CA GLN A 9 -8.65 -12.95 -11.56
C GLN A 9 -7.31 -13.68 -11.57
N THR A 10 -6.39 -13.28 -12.45
CA THR A 10 -5.06 -13.89 -12.57
C THR A 10 -4.17 -13.55 -11.37
N LEU A 11 -4.15 -12.28 -10.91
CA LEU A 11 -3.43 -11.89 -9.70
C LEU A 11 -4.03 -12.55 -8.45
N ALA A 12 -5.36 -12.61 -8.35
CA ALA A 12 -6.05 -13.32 -7.27
C ALA A 12 -5.79 -14.83 -7.29
N THR A 13 -5.49 -15.46 -8.43
CA THR A 13 -5.07 -16.87 -8.48
C THR A 13 -3.60 -17.07 -8.12
N LEU A 14 -2.73 -16.09 -8.41
CA LEU A 14 -1.28 -16.17 -8.17
C LEU A 14 -0.86 -15.81 -6.75
N LEU A 15 -1.72 -15.11 -6.00
CA LEU A 15 -1.49 -14.88 -4.58
C LEU A 15 -1.66 -16.19 -3.79
N PRO A 16 -0.76 -16.55 -2.86
CA PRO A 16 -0.95 -17.72 -1.99
C PRO A 16 -2.29 -17.64 -1.24
N GLU A 17 -2.96 -18.77 -0.99
CA GLU A 17 -4.24 -18.81 -0.25
C GLU A 17 -4.18 -18.14 1.14
N ALA A 18 -2.98 -18.11 1.76
CA ALA A 18 -2.73 -17.34 2.98
C ALA A 18 -2.95 -15.84 2.77
N VAL A 19 -2.54 -15.31 1.62
CA VAL A 19 -2.65 -13.90 1.23
C VAL A 19 -4.10 -13.50 0.86
N LYS A 20 -4.93 -14.48 0.47
CA LYS A 20 -6.35 -14.24 0.11
C LYS A 20 -7.28 -14.13 1.30
N ARG A 21 -6.91 -14.63 2.48
CA ARG A 21 -7.85 -14.79 3.59
C ARG A 21 -7.96 -13.60 4.53
N ARG A 22 -7.06 -12.59 4.47
CA ARG A 22 -7.03 -11.51 5.49
C ARG A 22 -6.45 -10.15 5.09
N PHE A 23 -6.14 -9.87 3.83
CA PHE A 23 -5.19 -8.78 3.54
C PHE A 23 -5.63 -7.81 2.46
N ASN A 24 -5.56 -6.52 2.77
CA ASN A 24 -5.60 -5.50 1.74
C ASN A 24 -4.27 -5.49 1.02
N ILE A 25 -4.25 -5.57 -0.31
CA ILE A 25 -3.01 -5.67 -1.10
C ILE A 25 -3.03 -4.58 -2.16
N LEU A 26 -2.02 -3.72 -2.12
CA LEU A 26 -1.66 -2.83 -3.21
C LEU A 26 -0.65 -3.53 -4.11
N VAL A 27 -0.91 -3.74 -5.40
CA VAL A 27 0.07 -4.25 -6.37
C VAL A 27 0.31 -3.20 -7.44
N HIS A 28 1.57 -2.85 -7.66
CA HIS A 28 2.01 -1.97 -8.75
C HIS A 28 2.47 -2.82 -9.95
N TYR A 29 2.15 -2.42 -11.19
CA TYR A 29 2.72 -3.05 -12.39
C TYR A 29 2.91 -1.98 -13.46
N ALA A 30 4.11 -1.95 -14.07
CA ALA A 30 4.48 -0.96 -15.07
C ALA A 30 4.19 -1.46 -16.50
N ILE A 31 3.58 -0.57 -17.30
CA ILE A 31 3.16 -0.64 -18.73
C ILE A 31 1.70 -1.14 -18.90
N PRO A 32 0.69 -0.25 -19.13
CA PRO A 32 0.62 0.69 -20.28
C PRO A 32 -0.01 2.09 -20.05
N ARG A 33 0.48 3.12 -20.77
CA ARG A 33 0.06 4.53 -21.07
C ARG A 33 -0.94 5.35 -20.20
N ARG A 34 -1.74 4.80 -19.28
CA ARG A 34 -2.73 5.52 -18.46
C ARG A 34 -2.88 4.88 -17.09
N GLU A 35 -3.05 5.74 -16.08
CA GLU A 35 -3.41 5.33 -14.73
C GLU A 35 -4.68 4.45 -14.73
N ARG A 36 -4.63 3.35 -13.98
CA ARG A 36 -5.80 2.52 -13.68
C ARG A 36 -5.79 2.12 -12.22
N LEU A 37 -6.93 2.34 -11.57
CA LEU A 37 -7.23 1.82 -10.24
C LEU A 37 -8.25 0.71 -10.41
N VAL A 38 -7.93 -0.47 -9.87
CA VAL A 38 -8.84 -1.61 -9.87
C VAL A 38 -9.08 -2.04 -8.44
N GLN A 39 -10.34 -2.01 -8.01
CA GLN A 39 -10.72 -2.29 -6.64
C GLN A 39 -11.58 -3.53 -6.57
N HIS A 40 -11.39 -4.31 -5.51
CA HIS A 40 -12.23 -5.44 -5.17
C HIS A 40 -12.47 -5.43 -3.66
N ALA A 41 -13.72 -5.40 -3.24
CA ALA A 41 -14.08 -5.38 -1.84
C ALA A 41 -15.11 -6.46 -1.53
N THR A 42 -14.91 -7.13 -0.41
CA THR A 42 -15.86 -8.02 0.26
C THR A 42 -15.96 -7.59 1.72
N GLU A 43 -16.80 -8.26 2.51
CA GLU A 43 -16.95 -8.00 3.95
C GLU A 43 -15.61 -8.08 4.71
N ASN A 44 -14.69 -8.95 4.28
CA ASN A 44 -13.45 -9.25 5.02
C ASN A 44 -12.16 -8.95 4.25
N LEU A 45 -12.26 -8.42 3.03
CA LEU A 45 -11.10 -8.27 2.13
C LEU A 45 -11.30 -7.05 1.22
N VAL A 46 -10.33 -6.13 1.19
CA VAL A 46 -10.32 -4.99 0.27
C VAL A 46 -9.00 -4.93 -0.49
N ILE A 47 -9.01 -5.23 -1.78
CA ILE A 47 -7.85 -5.18 -2.65
C ILE A 47 -7.94 -3.93 -3.52
N GLU A 48 -6.85 -3.16 -3.60
CA GLU A 48 -6.73 -2.02 -4.50
C GLU A 48 -5.49 -2.22 -5.36
N VAL A 49 -5.62 -2.37 -6.67
CA VAL A 49 -4.49 -2.52 -7.60
C VAL A 49 -4.29 -1.21 -8.34
N LEU A 50 -3.09 -0.65 -8.22
CA LEU A 50 -2.71 0.61 -8.86
C LEU A 50 -1.75 0.34 -10.02
N ILE A 51 -2.15 0.71 -11.23
CA ILE A 51 -1.36 0.52 -12.44
C ILE A 51 -0.97 1.90 -12.96
N GLN A 52 0.33 2.19 -13.03
CA GLN A 52 0.87 3.51 -13.38
C GLN A 52 0.17 4.67 -12.63
N PRO A 53 0.10 4.63 -11.29
CA PRO A 53 -0.62 5.64 -10.55
C PRO A 53 0.16 6.96 -10.52
N LEU A 54 -0.59 8.04 -10.35
CA LEU A 54 -0.07 9.34 -9.99
C LEU A 54 0.26 9.36 -8.49
N VAL A 55 1.15 10.27 -8.07
CA VAL A 55 1.49 10.49 -6.66
C VAL A 55 0.24 10.77 -5.84
N SER A 56 -0.67 11.61 -6.36
CA SER A 56 -1.93 11.95 -5.67
C SER A 56 -2.80 10.72 -5.39
N THR A 57 -2.92 9.81 -6.36
CA THR A 57 -3.70 8.58 -6.22
C THR A 57 -3.07 7.62 -5.21
N VAL A 58 -1.75 7.42 -5.27
CA VAL A 58 -1.04 6.60 -4.26
C VAL A 58 -1.28 7.17 -2.87
N ARG A 59 -1.10 8.48 -2.68
CA ARG A 59 -1.31 9.13 -1.38
C ARG A 59 -2.72 8.92 -0.86
N GLN A 60 -3.74 9.05 -1.71
CA GLN A 60 -5.13 8.86 -1.31
C GLN A 60 -5.43 7.40 -0.94
N CYS A 61 -4.99 6.43 -1.75
CA CYS A 61 -5.16 5.01 -1.47
C CYS A 61 -4.45 4.59 -0.17
N VAL A 62 -3.21 5.03 0.02
CA VAL A 62 -2.45 4.77 1.26
C VAL A 62 -3.15 5.40 2.46
N LYS A 63 -3.61 6.65 2.37
CA LYS A 63 -4.36 7.31 3.45
C LYS A 63 -5.66 6.55 3.78
N ASN A 64 -6.41 6.12 2.77
CA ASN A 64 -7.63 5.35 2.94
C ASN A 64 -7.34 3.99 3.61
N LEU A 65 -6.29 3.29 3.17
CA LEU A 65 -5.84 2.05 3.78
C LEU A 65 -5.48 2.26 5.26
N LEU A 66 -4.75 3.33 5.56
CA LEU A 66 -4.34 3.68 6.93
C LEU A 66 -5.52 4.07 7.83
N ALA A 67 -6.53 4.73 7.27
CA ALA A 67 -7.75 5.14 7.98
C ALA A 67 -8.83 4.04 8.01
N SER A 68 -8.61 2.90 7.36
CA SER A 68 -9.59 1.82 7.29
C SER A 68 -9.72 1.06 8.61
N PHE A 69 -10.85 0.40 8.85
CA PHE A 69 -11.05 -0.46 10.02
C PHE A 69 -10.47 -1.87 9.85
N THR A 70 -9.68 -2.12 8.80
CA THR A 70 -9.11 -3.45 8.57
C THR A 70 -7.93 -3.69 9.51
N LYS A 71 -7.96 -4.87 10.15
CA LYS A 71 -6.93 -5.30 11.09
C LYS A 71 -5.58 -5.52 10.41
N HIS A 72 -5.53 -6.28 9.32
CA HIS A 72 -4.28 -6.58 8.63
C HIS A 72 -4.19 -5.84 7.30
N ARG A 73 -3.09 -5.14 7.09
CA ARG A 73 -2.90 -4.23 5.96
C ARG A 73 -1.57 -4.54 5.28
N HIS A 74 -1.59 -4.73 3.96
CA HIS A 74 -0.37 -4.99 3.19
C HIS A 74 -0.23 -3.99 2.05
N ILE A 75 0.98 -3.49 1.87
CA ILE A 75 1.35 -2.70 0.70
C ILE A 75 2.44 -3.46 -0.02
N ILE A 76 2.22 -3.78 -1.31
CA ILE A 76 3.20 -4.48 -2.14
C ILE A 76 3.60 -3.59 -3.32
N HIS A 77 4.74 -2.94 -3.19
CA HIS A 77 5.31 -2.20 -4.31
C HIS A 77 6.06 -3.15 -5.25
N VAL A 78 5.55 -3.28 -6.48
CA VAL A 78 6.21 -4.00 -7.58
C VAL A 78 6.43 -3.00 -8.72
N GLY A 79 7.54 -2.27 -8.65
CA GLY A 79 7.82 -1.17 -9.56
C GLY A 79 9.26 -0.73 -9.52
N TYR A 80 9.56 0.33 -10.28
CA TYR A 80 10.87 0.96 -10.24
C TYR A 80 11.01 1.78 -8.95
N THR A 81 12.18 1.68 -8.33
CA THR A 81 12.53 2.48 -7.16
C THR A 81 13.80 3.29 -7.45
N LEU A 82 13.90 4.47 -6.88
CA LEU A 82 15.12 5.28 -6.97
C LEU A 82 16.23 4.61 -6.14
N SER A 83 17.38 4.32 -6.78
CA SER A 83 18.52 3.74 -6.08
C SER A 83 19.04 4.67 -4.98
N GLY A 84 19.34 4.11 -3.81
CA GLY A 84 19.82 4.86 -2.65
C GLY A 84 18.71 5.25 -1.67
N SER A 85 17.65 5.95 -2.12
CA SER A 85 16.53 6.34 -1.24
C SER A 85 15.45 5.26 -1.13
N GLY A 86 15.26 4.45 -2.18
CA GLY A 86 14.19 3.46 -2.27
C GLY A 86 12.83 4.06 -2.65
N ASP A 87 12.77 5.34 -3.01
CA ASP A 87 11.51 6.02 -3.33
C ASP A 87 10.82 5.34 -4.52
N TRP A 88 9.51 5.17 -4.42
CA TRP A 88 8.74 4.53 -5.49
C TRP A 88 8.60 5.50 -6.64
N LEU A 89 9.02 5.08 -7.83
CA LEU A 89 8.90 5.89 -9.04
C LEU A 89 7.48 5.74 -9.60
N LEU A 90 6.75 6.85 -9.65
CA LEU A 90 5.38 6.96 -10.13
C LEU A 90 5.33 7.74 -11.44
N GLN A 91 4.13 7.90 -12.01
CA GLN A 91 3.98 8.49 -13.34
C GLN A 91 4.37 9.99 -13.39
N ASP A 92 4.11 10.74 -12.33
CA ASP A 92 4.29 12.20 -12.24
C ASP A 92 5.26 12.63 -11.11
N GLY A 93 5.93 11.67 -10.46
CA GLY A 93 6.87 11.96 -9.39
C GLY A 93 7.32 10.72 -8.64
N THR A 94 7.75 10.92 -7.39
CA THR A 94 8.16 9.86 -6.48
C THR A 94 7.27 9.84 -5.25
N PHE A 95 7.17 8.68 -4.61
CA PHE A 95 6.56 8.52 -3.30
C PHE A 95 7.60 7.95 -2.34
N SER A 96 7.95 8.75 -1.33
CA SER A 96 9.02 8.46 -0.39
C SER A 96 8.50 7.89 0.94
N VAL A 97 9.43 7.43 1.77
CA VAL A 97 9.13 7.03 3.16
C VAL A 97 8.57 8.20 3.97
N ASP A 98 9.09 9.41 3.75
CA ASP A 98 8.64 10.61 4.44
C ASP A 98 7.19 10.94 4.07
N ASP A 99 6.83 10.79 2.79
CA ASP A 99 5.44 10.94 2.33
C ASP A 99 4.51 9.96 3.04
N PHE A 100 4.94 8.71 3.22
CA PHE A 100 4.19 7.71 3.96
C PHE A 100 4.04 8.07 5.44
N ILE A 101 5.12 8.52 6.10
CA ILE A 101 5.09 8.93 7.52
C ILE A 101 4.16 10.13 7.72
N ASP A 102 4.16 11.09 6.78
CA ASP A 102 3.26 12.24 6.83
C ASP A 102 1.80 11.83 6.71
N LEU A 103 1.48 10.88 5.83
CA LEU A 103 0.13 10.31 5.74
C LEU A 103 -0.26 9.53 7.00
N ALA A 104 0.68 8.78 7.60
CA ALA A 104 0.46 8.07 8.86
C ALA A 104 0.26 9.01 10.07
N SER A 105 0.78 10.25 9.97
CA SER A 105 0.65 11.29 10.99
C SER A 105 -0.66 12.07 10.90
N ASP A 106 -1.46 11.85 9.84
CA ASP A 106 -2.73 12.52 9.64
C ASP A 106 -3.68 12.27 10.83
N TYR A 107 -4.43 13.30 11.23
CA TYR A 107 -5.28 13.24 12.42
C TYR A 107 -6.31 12.11 12.35
N ASP A 108 -6.94 11.90 11.20
CA ASP A 108 -7.95 10.86 11.03
C ASP A 108 -7.33 9.47 11.10
N VAL A 109 -6.13 9.31 10.52
CA VAL A 109 -5.36 8.06 10.58
C VAL A 109 -4.94 7.76 12.02
N GLN A 110 -4.33 8.72 12.72
CA GLN A 110 -3.89 8.57 14.11
C GLN A 110 -5.04 8.21 15.04
N ARG A 111 -6.22 8.79 14.81
CA ARG A 111 -7.42 8.48 15.59
C ARG A 111 -7.83 7.02 15.46
N ILE A 112 -7.79 6.46 14.24
CA ILE A 112 -8.11 5.05 13.98
C ILE A 112 -7.02 4.13 14.52
N VAL A 113 -5.75 4.43 14.24
CA VAL A 113 -4.62 3.61 14.72
C VAL A 113 -4.62 3.50 16.23
N ARG A 114 -4.84 4.60 16.97
CA ARG A 114 -4.92 4.57 18.45
C ARG A 114 -6.14 3.82 18.98
N ALA A 115 -7.28 3.88 18.29
CA ALA A 115 -8.49 3.17 18.72
C ALA A 115 -8.33 1.64 18.64
N TYR A 116 -7.40 1.15 17.82
CA TYR A 116 -7.21 -0.27 17.52
C TYR A 116 -5.74 -0.71 17.61
N GLU A 117 -4.92 0.00 18.37
CA GLU A 117 -3.45 -0.09 18.40
C GLU A 117 -2.92 -1.52 18.66
N SER A 118 -3.69 -2.35 19.39
CA SER A 118 -3.33 -3.73 19.70
C SER A 118 -3.84 -4.78 18.69
N SER A 119 -4.53 -4.35 17.64
CA SER A 119 -5.22 -5.23 16.70
C SER A 119 -4.98 -4.91 15.23
N ILE A 120 -4.28 -3.81 14.94
CA ILE A 120 -3.87 -3.44 13.59
C ILE A 120 -2.43 -3.90 13.36
N SER A 121 -2.20 -4.61 12.25
CA SER A 121 -0.86 -4.90 11.75
C SER A 121 -0.71 -4.37 10.33
N MET A 122 0.48 -3.85 10.01
CA MET A 122 0.80 -3.39 8.67
C MET A 122 2.17 -3.91 8.21
N ASP A 123 2.18 -4.48 7.01
CA ASP A 123 3.39 -4.93 6.35
C ASP A 123 3.57 -4.22 5.00
N ILE A 124 4.79 -3.71 4.76
CA ILE A 124 5.16 -3.08 3.50
C ILE A 124 6.23 -3.94 2.85
N THR A 125 5.91 -4.49 1.68
CA THR A 125 6.85 -5.21 0.82
C THR A 125 7.23 -4.32 -0.35
N CYS A 126 8.49 -3.94 -0.43
CA CYS A 126 9.03 -3.11 -1.50
C CYS A 126 10.47 -3.54 -1.82
N SER A 127 11.15 -2.77 -2.69
CA SER A 127 12.58 -2.96 -2.93
C SER A 127 13.36 -3.00 -1.60
N PRO A 128 14.35 -3.91 -1.45
CA PRO A 128 15.17 -4.00 -0.24
C PRO A 128 16.12 -2.80 -0.06
N ASP A 129 16.24 -1.95 -1.08
CA ASP A 129 17.08 -0.77 -1.06
C ASP A 129 16.37 0.44 -0.45
N GLY A 130 17.11 1.22 0.34
CA GLY A 130 16.68 2.54 0.81
C GLY A 130 16.00 2.57 2.18
N TYR A 131 15.24 3.64 2.43
CA TYR A 131 14.77 3.99 3.78
C TYR A 131 13.53 3.21 4.24
N TRP A 132 12.92 2.40 3.37
CA TRP A 132 11.73 1.59 3.70
C TRP A 132 12.05 0.43 4.63
N MET A 133 13.33 0.10 4.81
CA MET A 133 13.79 -0.95 5.70
C MET A 133 13.52 -0.59 7.16
N GLY A 134 13.14 -1.62 7.93
CA GLY A 134 12.42 -1.48 9.19
C GLY A 134 12.98 -0.53 10.24
N GLU A 135 14.27 -0.19 10.27
CA GLU A 135 14.77 0.73 11.31
C GLU A 135 14.18 2.14 11.20
N THR A 136 14.02 2.70 10.01
CA THR A 136 13.49 4.07 9.82
C THR A 136 12.02 4.16 10.20
N LEU A 137 11.22 3.18 9.74
CA LEU A 137 9.78 3.12 10.03
C LEU A 137 9.48 2.63 11.46
N GLN A 138 10.38 1.90 12.11
CA GLN A 138 10.17 1.41 13.48
C GLN A 138 10.63 2.39 14.55
N GLN A 139 11.62 3.24 14.25
CA GLN A 139 12.14 4.24 15.20
C GLN A 139 11.35 5.55 15.14
N ASN A 140 10.51 5.76 14.12
CA ASN A 140 9.72 6.98 14.03
C ASN A 140 8.55 6.95 15.03
N PRO A 141 8.43 7.93 15.95
CA PRO A 141 7.33 7.97 16.92
C PRO A 141 5.94 8.04 16.26
N LYS A 142 5.86 8.52 15.02
CA LYS A 142 4.62 8.76 14.28
C LYS A 142 3.99 7.49 13.68
N THR A 143 4.78 6.43 13.52
CA THR A 143 4.33 5.12 13.01
C THR A 143 4.09 4.10 14.12
N LYS A 144 4.26 4.52 15.39
CA LYS A 144 4.02 3.70 16.59
C LYS A 144 2.54 3.29 16.63
N GLY A 145 2.26 1.99 16.48
CA GLY A 145 0.91 1.42 16.44
C GLY A 145 0.50 0.78 15.10
N LEU A 146 1.36 0.84 14.07
CA LEU A 146 1.16 0.12 12.81
C LEU A 146 1.78 -1.29 12.79
N LYS A 147 2.19 -1.83 13.95
CA LYS A 147 2.80 -3.16 14.09
C LYS A 147 1.79 -4.20 14.54
#